data_AF-A0A961SJW6-F1
#
_entry.id   AF-A0A961SJW6-F1
#
_cell.length_a   1.000
_cell.length_b   1.000
_cell.length_c   1.000
_cell.angle_alpha   90.00
_cell.angle_beta   90.00
_cell.angle_gamma   90.00
#
_symmetry.space_group_name_H-M   'P 1'
#
loop_
_entity.id
_entity.type
_entity.pdbx_description
1 polymer ?
#
loop_
_entity_poly.entity_id
_entity_poly.type
_entity_poly.pdbx_seq_one_letter_code
_entity_poly.pdbx_strand_id
1 'polypeptide(L)'
;MISSFRSDALNRRLLVFVFVALAVGNALLIALALLVMWRAEDAAAGRAYCVEVPIGSFEYGPVTRLRDLLAYSMRAGPGPHGDYLNFHAVLFAERPEARIVKWGQPLYERFNWSYRRLRFVRITGQGHAALGDTPACTPVPRFFSTLLLSP
;
A
#
# COMPACT_ATOMS: atom_id res chain seq x y z
N MET A 1 -14.43 34.82 40.15
CA MET A 1 -13.08 34.21 40.06
C MET A 1 -13.05 32.67 40.00
N ILE A 2 -14.16 31.94 40.23
CA ILE A 2 -14.14 30.46 40.24
C ILE A 2 -14.33 29.83 38.84
N SER A 3 -14.90 30.57 37.87
CA SER A 3 -15.12 30.03 36.51
C SER A 3 -13.86 29.93 35.65
N SER A 4 -12.87 30.82 35.83
CA SER A 4 -11.64 30.84 35.01
C SER A 4 -10.71 29.66 35.32
N PHE A 5 -10.63 29.21 36.58
CA PHE A 5 -9.81 28.05 36.93
C PHE A 5 -10.36 26.73 36.36
N ARG A 6 -11.68 26.63 36.17
CA ARG A 6 -12.32 25.41 35.65
C ARG A 6 -12.14 25.28 34.13
N SER A 7 -12.09 26.40 33.40
CA SER A 7 -11.80 26.41 31.97
C SER A 7 -10.35 26.01 31.68
N ASP A 8 -9.38 26.46 32.46
CA ASP A 8 -7.96 26.19 32.19
C ASP A 8 -7.59 24.72 32.40
N ALA A 9 -8.12 24.10 33.45
CA ALA A 9 -7.93 22.67 33.71
C ALA A 9 -8.60 21.79 32.64
N LEU A 10 -9.79 22.18 32.16
CA LEU A 10 -10.48 21.49 31.09
C LEU A 10 -9.72 21.61 29.76
N ASN A 11 -9.28 22.82 29.42
CA ASN A 11 -8.50 23.10 28.21
C ASN A 11 -7.19 22.30 28.20
N ARG A 12 -6.47 22.22 29.33
CA ARG A 12 -5.24 21.41 29.43
C ARG A 12 -5.51 19.93 29.21
N ARG A 13 -6.55 19.37 29.82
CA ARG A 13 -6.91 17.95 29.65
C ARG A 13 -7.31 17.65 28.21
N LEU A 14 -8.06 18.54 27.58
CA LEU A 14 -8.45 18.44 26.18
C LEU A 14 -7.22 18.45 25.27
N LEU A 15 -6.29 19.38 25.47
CA LEU A 15 -5.04 19.45 24.70
C LEU A 15 -4.23 18.16 24.83
N VAL A 16 -4.01 17.67 26.07
CA VAL A 16 -3.30 16.41 26.30
C VAL A 16 -3.98 15.26 25.57
N PHE A 17 -5.31 15.15 25.67
CA PHE A 17 -6.07 14.13 24.98
C PHE A 17 -5.89 14.20 23.45
N VAL A 18 -5.98 15.39 22.86
CA VAL A 18 -5.78 15.60 21.42
C VAL A 18 -4.37 15.19 21.00
N PHE A 19 -3.33 15.60 21.73
CA PHE A 19 -1.95 15.21 21.42
C PHE A 19 -1.74 13.70 21.49
N VAL A 20 -2.28 13.04 22.54
CA VAL A 20 -2.20 11.58 22.68
C VAL A 20 -2.95 10.88 21.53
N ALA A 21 -4.15 11.33 21.20
CA ALA A 21 -4.93 10.77 20.09
C ALA A 21 -4.19 10.89 18.75
N LEU A 22 -3.58 12.05 18.48
CA LEU A 22 -2.77 12.27 17.29
C LEU A 22 -1.52 11.37 17.28
N ALA A 23 -0.81 11.25 18.40
CA ALA A 23 0.37 10.40 18.50
C ALA A 23 0.04 8.93 18.25
N VAL A 24 -1.02 8.42 18.88
CA VAL A 24 -1.51 7.05 18.69
C VAL A 24 -1.97 6.83 17.25
N GLY A 25 -2.73 7.76 16.68
CA GLY A 25 -3.18 7.68 15.29
C GLY A 25 -2.02 7.59 14.30
N ASN A 26 -0.98 8.42 14.47
CA ASN A 26 0.22 8.38 13.65
C ASN A 26 1.00 7.07 13.82
N ALA A 27 1.15 6.57 15.05
CA ALA A 27 1.82 5.30 15.32
C ALA A 27 1.12 4.12 14.62
N LEU A 28 -0.21 4.09 14.63
CA LEU A 28 -0.99 3.06 13.95
C LEU A 28 -0.82 3.12 12.42
N LEU A 29 -0.78 4.32 11.84
CA LEU A 29 -0.54 4.51 10.41
C LEU A 29 0.85 4.00 9.99
N ILE A 30 1.88 4.31 10.79
CA ILE A 30 3.25 3.81 10.55
C ILE A 30 3.29 2.28 10.67
N ALA A 31 2.69 1.72 11.72
CA ALA A 31 2.63 0.27 11.91
C ALA A 31 1.94 -0.45 10.73
N LEU A 32 0.88 0.14 10.18
CA LEU A 32 0.21 -0.40 9.00
C LEU A 32 1.11 -0.37 7.76
N ALA A 33 1.82 0.74 7.51
CA ALA A 33 2.75 0.83 6.39
C ALA A 33 3.86 -0.23 6.49
N LEU A 34 4.46 -0.39 7.69
CA LEU A 34 5.47 -1.42 7.95
C LEU A 34 4.93 -2.83 7.73
N LEU A 35 3.67 -3.09 8.14
CA LEU A 35 3.02 -4.37 7.90
C LEU A 35 2.86 -4.65 6.40
N VAL A 36 2.45 -3.66 5.61
CA VAL A 36 2.33 -3.78 4.14
C VAL A 36 3.70 -4.11 3.54
N MET A 37 4.76 -3.40 3.95
CA MET A 37 6.12 -3.65 3.47
C MET A 37 6.57 -5.09 3.76
N TRP A 38 6.41 -5.52 5.01
CA TRP A 38 6.81 -6.87 5.41
C TRP A 38 6.04 -7.95 4.64
N ARG A 39 4.73 -7.76 4.45
CA ARG A 39 3.88 -8.68 3.67
C ARG A 39 4.20 -8.70 2.18
N ALA A 40 4.69 -7.59 1.64
CA ALA A 40 5.14 -7.52 0.26
C ALA A 40 6.39 -8.38 0.05
N GLU A 41 7.38 -8.23 0.92
CA GLU A 41 8.62 -9.03 0.90
C GLU A 41 8.31 -10.53 1.07
N ASP A 42 7.40 -10.87 1.99
CA ASP A 42 6.91 -12.25 2.19
C ASP A 42 6.25 -12.82 0.92
N ALA A 43 5.35 -12.05 0.27
CA ALA A 43 4.69 -12.47 -0.97
C ALA A 43 5.64 -12.57 -2.17
N ALA A 44 6.65 -11.70 -2.22
CA ALA A 44 7.70 -11.74 -3.23
C ALA A 44 8.63 -12.97 -3.04
N ALA A 45 8.74 -13.51 -1.82
CA ALA A 45 9.57 -14.67 -1.51
C ALA A 45 11.03 -14.51 -2.02
N GLY A 46 11.60 -13.31 -1.85
CA GLY A 46 12.96 -12.98 -2.26
C GLY A 46 13.15 -12.64 -3.76
N ARG A 47 12.09 -12.69 -4.58
CA ARG A 47 12.14 -12.32 -5.99
C ARG A 47 12.16 -10.79 -6.15
N ALA A 48 12.65 -10.31 -7.29
CA ALA A 48 12.52 -8.89 -7.61
C ALA A 48 11.04 -8.54 -7.74
N TYR A 49 10.64 -7.44 -7.13
CA TYR A 49 9.26 -7.00 -7.13
C TYR A 49 9.17 -5.48 -7.12
N CYS A 50 7.98 -4.96 -7.42
CA CYS A 50 7.63 -3.59 -7.11
C CYS A 50 6.16 -3.49 -6.69
N VAL A 51 5.81 -2.38 -6.06
CA VAL A 51 4.45 -2.11 -5.57
C VAL A 51 3.91 -0.86 -6.22
N GLU A 52 2.66 -0.94 -6.64
CA GLU A 52 1.91 0.15 -7.24
C GLU A 52 0.64 0.43 -6.43
N VAL A 53 0.22 1.68 -6.45
CA VAL A 53 -1.02 2.15 -5.81
C VAL A 53 -1.87 2.92 -6.80
N PRO A 54 -3.19 2.96 -6.64
CA PRO A 54 -4.05 3.74 -7.51
C PRO A 54 -3.72 5.24 -7.44
N ILE A 55 -3.54 5.87 -8.60
CA ILE A 55 -3.38 7.33 -8.74
C ILE A 55 -4.64 7.99 -9.32
N GLY A 56 -5.59 7.19 -9.79
CA GLY A 56 -6.88 7.63 -10.32
C GLY A 56 -7.90 6.50 -10.29
N SER A 57 -8.94 6.61 -11.12
CA SER A 57 -10.01 5.60 -11.17
C SER A 57 -9.54 4.24 -11.69
N PHE A 58 -8.58 4.23 -12.61
CA PHE A 58 -8.08 3.00 -13.28
C PHE A 58 -6.56 3.00 -13.47
N GLU A 59 -5.87 4.03 -13.01
CA GLU A 59 -4.43 4.18 -13.21
C GLU A 59 -3.67 3.82 -11.94
N TYR A 60 -2.53 3.17 -12.13
CA TYR A 60 -1.62 2.79 -11.06
C TYR A 60 -0.29 3.51 -11.24
N GLY A 61 0.27 3.96 -10.12
CA GLY A 61 1.58 4.59 -10.06
C GLY A 61 2.49 3.83 -9.10
N PRO A 62 3.81 3.93 -9.30
CA PRO A 62 4.78 3.31 -8.40
C PRO A 62 4.68 3.90 -6.99
N VAL A 63 4.87 3.06 -5.99
CA VAL A 63 5.12 3.53 -4.62
C VAL A 63 6.49 4.22 -4.61
N THR A 64 6.49 5.53 -4.34
CA THR A 64 7.73 6.33 -4.29
C THR A 64 8.10 6.71 -2.86
N ARG A 65 7.14 6.64 -1.92
CA ARG A 65 7.32 7.03 -0.52
C ARG A 65 6.48 6.13 0.39
N LEU A 66 6.91 5.96 1.64
CA LEU A 66 6.14 5.17 2.64
C LEU A 66 4.69 5.61 2.80
N ARG A 67 4.42 6.92 2.66
CA ARG A 67 3.07 7.47 2.78
C ARG A 67 2.11 6.98 1.69
N ASP A 68 2.63 6.49 0.57
CA ASP A 68 1.82 5.96 -0.52
C ASP A 68 1.17 4.62 -0.11
N LEU A 69 1.74 3.94 0.90
CA LEU A 69 1.18 2.73 1.51
C LEU A 69 0.16 3.01 2.61
N LEU A 70 -0.18 4.27 2.87
CA LEU A 70 -1.17 4.61 3.88
C LEU A 70 -2.59 4.39 3.37
N ALA A 71 -3.51 4.12 4.30
CA ALA A 71 -4.86 3.70 3.94
C ALA A 71 -5.64 4.70 3.10
N TYR A 72 -5.33 6.00 3.21
CA TYR A 72 -5.96 7.04 2.41
C TYR A 72 -5.45 7.11 0.97
N SER A 73 -4.25 6.59 0.68
CA SER A 73 -3.63 6.53 -0.65
C SER A 73 -4.05 5.26 -1.39
N MET A 74 -4.16 4.16 -0.65
CA MET A 74 -4.52 2.85 -1.18
C MET A 74 -6.04 2.70 -1.32
N ARG A 75 -6.71 3.52 -2.13
CA ARG A 75 -8.17 3.49 -2.28
C ARG A 75 -8.60 2.44 -3.31
N ALA A 76 -9.37 1.45 -2.87
CA ALA A 76 -10.10 0.58 -3.80
C ALA A 76 -11.49 1.16 -4.07
N GLY A 77 -11.96 0.98 -5.28
CA GLY A 77 -13.23 1.45 -5.81
C GLY A 77 -14.08 0.25 -6.21
N PRO A 78 -15.32 0.15 -5.70
CA PRO A 78 -16.24 -0.88 -6.14
C PRO A 78 -16.65 -0.63 -7.60
N GLY A 79 -16.69 -1.70 -8.37
CA GLY A 79 -17.24 -1.70 -9.72
C GLY A 79 -18.76 -1.76 -9.72
N PRO A 80 -19.37 -1.42 -10.87
CA PRO A 80 -20.82 -1.38 -11.01
C PRO A 80 -21.48 -2.74 -10.77
N HIS A 81 -20.72 -3.84 -10.80
CA HIS A 81 -21.21 -5.20 -10.61
C HIS A 81 -20.64 -5.88 -9.35
N GLY A 82 -20.05 -5.11 -8.43
CA GLY A 82 -19.47 -5.64 -7.19
C GLY A 82 -18.07 -6.26 -7.36
N ASP A 83 -17.50 -6.16 -8.56
CA ASP A 83 -16.08 -6.35 -8.84
C ASP A 83 -15.25 -5.19 -8.26
N TYR A 84 -13.92 -5.31 -8.26
CA TYR A 84 -13.03 -4.21 -7.87
C TYR A 84 -12.54 -3.50 -9.14
N LEU A 85 -12.88 -2.21 -9.31
CA LEU A 85 -12.35 -1.38 -10.41
C LEU A 85 -10.85 -1.18 -10.26
N ASN A 86 -10.41 -1.04 -9.01
CA ASN A 86 -9.04 -0.92 -8.60
C ASN A 86 -8.83 -1.58 -7.22
N PHE A 87 -7.61 -2.08 -7.01
CA PHE A 87 -7.13 -2.64 -5.76
C PHE A 87 -6.42 -1.58 -4.94
N HIS A 88 -6.40 -1.79 -3.63
CA HIS A 88 -5.71 -0.93 -2.68
C HIS A 88 -4.23 -0.72 -3.02
N ALA A 89 -3.54 -1.81 -3.34
CA ALA A 89 -2.19 -1.82 -3.89
C ALA A 89 -2.00 -3.10 -4.68
N VAL A 90 -1.11 -3.06 -5.67
CA VAL A 90 -0.72 -4.22 -6.46
C VAL A 90 0.77 -4.43 -6.34
N LEU A 91 1.15 -5.67 -6.05
CA LEU A 91 2.53 -6.11 -6.08
C LEU A 91 2.77 -6.92 -7.35
N PHE A 92 3.80 -6.55 -8.09
CA PHE A 92 4.31 -7.28 -9.23
C PHE A 92 5.62 -7.95 -8.82
N ALA A 93 5.64 -9.28 -8.77
CA ALA A 93 6.86 -10.05 -8.52
C ALA A 93 7.25 -10.82 -9.78
N GLU A 94 8.54 -10.88 -10.10
CA GLU A 94 9.04 -11.71 -11.19
C GLU A 94 8.63 -13.16 -10.98
N ARG A 95 8.17 -13.86 -12.03
CA ARG A 95 7.92 -15.30 -11.92
C ARG A 95 9.24 -16.07 -11.80
N PRO A 96 9.28 -17.18 -11.05
CA PRO A 96 10.42 -18.10 -11.08
C PRO A 96 10.73 -18.56 -12.51
N GLU A 97 9.70 -18.71 -13.34
CA GLU A 97 9.81 -19.11 -14.75
C GLU A 97 10.04 -17.92 -15.70
N ALA A 98 10.35 -16.71 -15.21
CA ALA A 98 10.52 -15.49 -16.02
C ALA A 98 11.65 -15.53 -17.05
N ARG A 99 12.37 -16.66 -17.19
CA ARG A 99 13.11 -16.99 -18.43
C ARG A 99 12.19 -17.08 -19.65
N ILE A 100 10.89 -17.30 -19.45
CA ILE A 100 9.87 -17.27 -20.48
C ILE A 100 9.42 -15.82 -20.64
N VAL A 101 9.88 -15.23 -21.73
CA VAL A 101 9.63 -13.85 -22.08
C VAL A 101 8.42 -13.81 -23.02
N LYS A 102 7.35 -13.09 -22.66
CA LYS A 102 6.21 -12.88 -23.56
C LYS A 102 6.44 -11.55 -24.29
N TRP A 103 6.64 -11.60 -25.61
CA TRP A 103 6.92 -10.41 -26.44
C TRP A 103 8.15 -9.60 -25.99
N GLY A 104 9.22 -10.24 -25.54
CA GLY A 104 10.40 -9.51 -25.05
C GLY A 104 10.30 -8.98 -23.61
N GLN A 105 9.17 -9.17 -22.91
CA GLN A 105 8.97 -8.73 -21.52
C GLN A 105 8.94 -9.88 -20.50
N PRO A 106 9.48 -9.69 -19.28
CA PRO A 106 9.37 -10.67 -18.19
C PRO A 106 7.91 -10.92 -17.82
N LEU A 107 7.61 -12.15 -17.38
CA LEU A 107 6.31 -12.48 -16.84
C LEU A 107 6.27 -12.22 -15.34
N TYR A 108 5.25 -11.49 -14.89
CA TYR A 108 5.02 -11.17 -13.49
C TYR A 108 3.88 -11.99 -12.88
N GLU A 109 4.01 -12.28 -11.59
CA GLU A 109 2.90 -12.61 -10.71
C GLU A 109 2.38 -11.35 -10.06
N ARG A 110 1.05 -11.23 -10.05
CA ARG A 110 0.35 -10.09 -9.49
C ARG A 110 -0.34 -10.47 -8.19
N PHE A 111 -0.25 -9.60 -7.21
CA PHE A 111 -0.91 -9.76 -5.93
C PHE A 111 -1.63 -8.47 -5.55
N ASN A 112 -2.83 -8.56 -4.99
CA ASN A 112 -3.53 -7.41 -4.45
C ASN A 112 -3.39 -7.35 -2.92
N TRP A 113 -3.20 -6.15 -2.39
CA TRP A 113 -3.31 -5.94 -0.95
C TRP A 113 -4.76 -6.12 -0.49
N SER A 114 -4.97 -6.98 0.51
CA SER A 114 -6.28 -7.22 1.13
C SER A 114 -6.29 -6.76 2.58
N TYR A 115 -7.01 -5.68 2.90
CA TYR A 115 -7.19 -5.25 4.29
C TYR A 115 -7.87 -6.31 5.16
N ARG A 116 -8.80 -7.08 4.60
CA ARG A 116 -9.47 -8.16 5.34
C ARG A 116 -8.51 -9.26 5.77
N ARG A 117 -7.53 -9.59 4.92
CA ARG A 117 -6.56 -10.68 5.19
C ARG A 117 -5.22 -10.17 5.71
N LEU A 118 -5.02 -8.85 5.75
CA LEU A 118 -3.77 -8.18 6.13
C LEU A 118 -2.53 -8.77 5.41
N ARG A 119 -2.68 -9.06 4.11
CA ARG A 119 -1.61 -9.61 3.26
C ARG A 119 -1.87 -9.36 1.77
N PHE A 120 -0.83 -9.54 0.98
CA PHE A 120 -0.93 -9.65 -0.47
C PHE A 120 -1.53 -11.02 -0.85
N VAL A 121 -2.57 -11.01 -1.67
CA VAL A 121 -3.27 -12.20 -2.16
C VAL A 121 -3.04 -12.29 -3.66
N ARG A 122 -2.69 -13.48 -4.15
CA ARG A 122 -2.48 -13.69 -5.58
C ARG A 122 -3.75 -13.36 -6.35
N ILE A 123 -3.62 -12.57 -7.40
CA ILE A 123 -4.69 -12.30 -8.36
C ILE A 123 -4.72 -13.47 -9.35
N THR A 124 -5.83 -14.20 -9.38
CA THR A 124 -6.05 -15.35 -10.29
C THR A 124 -7.12 -15.02 -11.33
N GLY A 125 -6.86 -15.29 -12.61
CA GLY A 125 -7.82 -15.12 -13.71
C GLY A 125 -7.58 -13.89 -14.61
N GLN A 126 -8.44 -13.72 -15.62
CA GLN A 126 -8.59 -12.49 -16.40
C GLN A 126 -9.66 -11.65 -15.71
N GLY A 127 -9.35 -10.44 -15.23
CA GLY A 127 -10.35 -9.75 -14.41
C GLY A 127 -10.11 -8.29 -14.05
N HIS A 128 -9.02 -7.66 -14.47
CA HIS A 128 -8.78 -6.26 -14.11
C HIS A 128 -8.25 -5.55 -15.35
N ALA A 129 -9.14 -5.13 -16.25
CA ALA A 129 -8.77 -4.50 -17.52
C ALA A 129 -7.86 -3.26 -17.34
N ALA A 130 -7.97 -2.59 -16.19
CA ALA A 130 -7.10 -1.49 -15.77
C ALA A 130 -5.67 -1.92 -15.39
N LEU A 131 -5.51 -3.16 -14.94
CA LEU A 131 -4.23 -3.73 -14.55
C LEU A 131 -3.62 -4.46 -15.74
N GLY A 132 -2.71 -3.76 -16.42
CA GLY A 132 -1.87 -4.36 -17.45
C GLY A 132 -1.08 -5.57 -16.95
N ASP A 133 -0.45 -6.26 -17.89
CA ASP A 133 0.49 -7.35 -17.57
C ASP A 133 1.90 -6.83 -17.22
N THR A 134 2.16 -5.55 -17.51
CA THR A 134 3.45 -4.88 -17.30
C THR A 134 3.33 -3.86 -16.17
N PRO A 135 4.21 -3.90 -15.15
CA PRO A 135 4.27 -2.86 -14.14
C PRO A 135 4.76 -1.52 -14.74
N ALA A 136 4.25 -0.42 -14.21
CA ALA A 136 4.76 0.93 -14.41
C ALA A 136 6.07 1.18 -13.62
N CYS A 137 6.36 0.37 -12.60
CA CYS A 137 7.65 0.34 -11.91
C CYS A 137 8.62 -0.71 -12.44
N THR A 138 9.92 -0.51 -12.21
CA THR A 138 10.93 -1.55 -12.37
C THR A 138 10.99 -2.42 -11.12
N PRO A 139 10.73 -3.73 -11.22
CA PRO A 139 10.92 -4.66 -10.11
C PRO A 139 12.39 -4.74 -9.73
N VAL A 140 12.68 -4.64 -8.43
CA VAL A 140 14.04 -4.79 -7.91
C VAL A 140 14.04 -5.69 -6.67
N PRO A 141 15.16 -6.37 -6.36
CA PRO A 141 15.31 -7.06 -5.10
C PRO A 141 15.18 -6.07 -3.93
N ARG A 142 14.47 -6.45 -2.86
CA ARG A 142 14.30 -5.63 -1.66
C ARG A 142 13.80 -4.21 -1.95
N PHE A 143 12.78 -4.08 -2.81
CA PHE A 143 12.21 -2.82 -3.29
C PHE A 143 12.09 -1.73 -2.21
N PHE A 144 11.55 -2.06 -1.04
CA PHE A 144 11.38 -1.08 0.03
C PHE A 144 12.68 -0.62 0.68
N SER A 145 13.72 -1.47 0.71
CA SER A 145 15.04 -1.06 1.18
C SER A 145 15.64 -0.03 0.22
N THR A 146 15.52 -0.26 -1.09
CA THR A 146 15.97 0.68 -2.12
C THR A 146 15.21 2.01 -2.03
N LEU A 147 13.90 1.94 -1.79
CA LEU A 147 13.04 3.12 -1.63
C LEU A 147 13.48 4.02 -0.46
N LEU A 148 13.81 3.42 0.68
CA LEU A 148 14.20 4.14 1.89
C LEU A 148 15.60 4.75 1.81
N LEU A 149 16.46 4.23 0.93
CA LEU A 149 17.83 4.70 0.71
C LEU A 149 17.93 5.69 -0.45
N SER A 150 16.86 5.88 -1.22
CA SER A 150 16.81 6.85 -2.30
C SER A 150 16.58 8.25 -1.72
N PRO A 151 17.47 9.23 -2.02
CA PRO A 151 17.40 10.59 -1.47
C PRO A 151 16.18 11.40 -1.95
#